data_AF-A0A7U4K352-F1
#
_entry.id   AF-A0A7U4K352-F1
#
_cell.length_a   1.000
_cell.length_b   1.000
_cell.length_c   1.000
_cell.angle_alpha   90.00
_cell.angle_beta   90.00
_cell.angle_gamma   90.00
#
_symmetry.space_group_name_H-M   'P 1'
#
loop_
_entity.id
_entity.type
_entity.pdbx_description
1 polymer ?
#
loop_
_entity_poly.entity_id
_entity_poly.type
_entity_poly.pdbx_seq_one_letter_code
_entity_poly.pdbx_strand_id
1 'polypeptide(L)' 'MALKKQNEPKAAMSFGEHRQLDQVLNKPVKEKRIQVILDENKHTEFKMACLKNGTNITAVITELLDEWLAKNK' A
#
# COMPACT_ATOMS: atom_id res chain seq x y z
N MET A 1 54.20 -27.02 -4.26
CA MET A 1 52.73 -26.92 -4.30
C MET A 1 52.29 -26.19 -3.04
N ALA A 2 51.93 -24.90 -3.15
CA ALA A 2 51.57 -24.08 -1.99
C ALA A 2 50.07 -24.17 -1.70
N LEU A 3 49.71 -24.28 -0.41
CA LEU A 3 48.33 -24.34 0.07
C LEU A 3 47.62 -22.99 -0.17
N LYS A 4 46.47 -23.00 -0.85
CA LYS A 4 45.62 -21.81 -1.03
C LYS A 4 44.86 -21.52 0.27
N LYS A 5 44.94 -20.28 0.77
CA LYS A 5 44.14 -19.78 1.90
C LYS A 5 42.66 -19.78 1.49
N GLN A 6 41.85 -20.64 2.10
CA GLN A 6 40.38 -20.69 1.89
C GLN A 6 39.61 -19.59 2.62
N ASN A 7 40.26 -18.90 3.56
CA ASN A 7 39.63 -17.88 4.38
C ASN A 7 40.34 -16.54 4.16
N GLU A 8 39.98 -15.89 3.05
CA GLU A 8 40.08 -14.43 3.03
C GLU A 8 39.08 -13.92 4.08
N PRO A 9 39.47 -12.99 4.98
CA PRO A 9 38.50 -12.33 5.80
C PRO A 9 37.61 -11.53 4.83
N LYS A 10 36.47 -12.10 4.43
CA LYS A 10 35.35 -11.32 3.91
C LYS A 10 35.19 -10.18 4.90
N ALA A 11 35.51 -8.97 4.44
CA ALA A 11 35.57 -7.77 5.27
C ALA A 11 34.43 -7.83 6.29
N ALA A 12 34.82 -8.04 7.55
CA ALA A 12 33.87 -8.26 8.63
C ALA A 12 33.05 -6.98 8.74
N MET A 13 31.81 -7.06 8.26
CA MET A 13 30.78 -6.01 8.30
C MET A 13 31.00 -4.84 7.32
N SER A 14 30.43 -4.97 6.11
CA SER A 14 30.05 -3.82 5.28
C SER A 14 29.04 -2.97 6.06
N PHE A 15 29.51 -1.85 6.61
CA PHE A 15 28.72 -0.91 7.42
C PHE A 15 27.78 -0.09 6.52
N GLY A 16 26.82 -0.75 5.90
CA GLY A 16 25.89 -0.13 4.95
C GLY A 16 24.91 -1.10 4.31
N GLU A 17 25.38 -2.28 3.87
CA GLU A 17 24.55 -3.24 3.10
C GLU A 17 23.47 -3.96 3.93
N HIS A 18 23.61 -4.00 5.26
CA HIS A 18 22.60 -4.57 6.16
C HIS A 18 21.78 -3.53 6.92
N ARG A 19 21.97 -2.23 6.64
CA ARG A 19 21.17 -1.20 7.28
C ARG A 19 19.83 -1.18 6.56
N GLN A 20 18.85 -1.88 7.14
CA GLN A 20 17.43 -1.90 6.76
C GLN A 20 16.78 -0.51 6.96
N LEU A 21 17.45 0.56 6.51
CA LEU A 21 16.98 1.94 6.53
C LEU A 21 15.64 2.05 5.82
N ASP A 22 15.45 1.32 4.72
CA ASP A 22 14.18 1.25 4.01
C ASP A 22 13.05 0.68 4.87
N GLN A 23 13.31 -0.26 5.78
CA GLN A 23 12.26 -0.76 6.69
C GLN A 23 11.87 0.26 7.76
N VAL A 24 12.80 1.10 8.20
CA VAL A 24 12.54 2.12 9.23
C VAL A 24 11.88 3.36 8.64
N LEU A 25 12.21 3.70 7.38
CA LEU A 25 11.67 4.88 6.68
C LEU A 25 10.27 4.63 6.11
N ASN A 26 9.93 3.38 5.80
CA ASN A 26 8.58 3.00 5.37
C ASN A 26 7.59 3.05 6.54
N LYS A 27 7.10 4.26 6.84
CA LYS A 27 5.97 4.43 7.77
C LYS A 27 4.74 3.73 7.18
N PRO A 28 4.06 2.84 7.92
CA PRO A 28 2.86 2.19 7.42
C PRO A 28 1.79 3.24 7.14
N VAL A 29 1.23 3.21 5.94
CA VAL A 29 0.07 4.04 5.57
C VAL A 29 -1.07 3.68 6.53
N LYS A 30 -1.56 4.67 7.28
CA LYS A 30 -2.62 4.47 8.28
C LYS A 30 -3.97 4.41 7.58
N GLU A 31 -4.27 3.28 6.96
CA GLU A 31 -5.57 3.02 6.34
C GLU A 31 -6.56 2.49 7.39
N LYS A 32 -7.80 2.98 7.35
CA LYS A 32 -8.90 2.48 8.18
C LYS A 32 -10.00 1.94 7.28
N ARG A 33 -10.51 0.75 7.60
CA ARG A 33 -11.63 0.14 6.88
C ARG A 33 -12.95 0.73 7.37
N ILE A 34 -13.82 1.06 6.43
CA ILE A 34 -15.19 1.51 6.70
C ILE A 34 -16.12 0.37 6.28
N GLN A 35 -16.92 -0.13 7.21
CA GLN A 35 -17.96 -1.11 6.91
C GLN A 35 -19.29 -0.39 6.76
N VAL A 36 -19.91 -0.52 5.58
CA VAL A 36 -21.20 0.12 5.26
C VAL A 36 -22.18 -0.96 4.84
N ILE A 37 -23.43 -0.82 5.26
CA ILE A 37 -24.54 -1.64 4.80
C ILE A 37 -25.24 -0.86 3.70
N LEU A 38 -25.28 -1.44 2.50
CA LEU A 38 -25.96 -0.88 1.34
C LEU A 38 -27.13 -1.78 0.97
N ASP A 39 -28.16 -1.18 0.39
CA ASP A 39 -29.24 -1.91 -0.26
C ASP A 39 -28.68 -2.72 -1.44
N GLU A 40 -29.21 -3.93 -1.65
CA GLU A 40 -28.70 -4.87 -2.65
C GLU A 40 -28.82 -4.32 -4.08
N ASN A 41 -29.94 -3.66 -4.41
CA ASN A 41 -30.14 -3.09 -5.73
C ASN A 41 -29.15 -1.93 -5.95
N LYS A 42 -28.98 -1.08 -4.94
CA LYS A 42 -28.02 0.04 -5.00
C LYS A 42 -26.59 -0.46 -5.15
N HIS A 43 -26.21 -1.51 -4.43
CA HIS A 43 -24.87 -2.09 -4.54
C HIS A 43 -24.64 -2.67 -5.94
N THR A 44 -25.65 -3.31 -6.51
CA THR A 44 -25.58 -3.90 -7.86
C THR A 44 -25.47 -2.82 -8.94
N GLU A 45 -26.30 -1.78 -8.88
CA GLU A 45 -26.23 -0.63 -9.77
C GLU A 45 -24.89 0.09 -9.67
N PHE A 46 -24.42 0.33 -8.44
CA PHE A 46 -23.15 0.98 -8.19
C PHE A 46 -21.98 0.17 -8.77
N LYS A 47 -21.99 -1.15 -8.60
CA LYS A 47 -21.00 -2.04 -9.20
C LYS A 47 -21.05 -2.01 -10.73
N MET A 48 -22.24 -2.03 -11.33
CA MET A 48 -22.41 -1.93 -12.78
C MET A 48 -21.90 -0.59 -13.31
N ALA A 49 -22.16 0.53 -12.62
CA ALA A 49 -21.67 1.84 -13.00
C ALA A 49 -20.14 1.94 -12.94
N CYS A 50 -19.52 1.40 -11.87
CA CYS A 50 -18.06 1.34 -11.76
C CYS A 50 -17.44 0.53 -12.91
N LEU A 51 -18.04 -0.61 -13.27
CA LEU A 51 -17.59 -1.43 -14.40
C LEU A 51 -17.71 -0.70 -15.74
N LYS A 52 -18.83 -0.01 -15.98
CA LYS A 52 -19.03 0.78 -17.21
C LYS A 52 -18.03 1.91 -17.36
N ASN A 53 -17.67 2.56 -16.25
CA ASN A 53 -16.75 3.70 -16.25
C ASN A 53 -15.27 3.27 -16.13
N GLY A 54 -14.99 1.97 -15.94
CA GLY A 54 -13.63 1.46 -15.77
C GLY A 54 -12.97 1.92 -14.47
N THR A 55 -13.75 2.27 -13.45
CA THR A 55 -13.25 2.82 -12.18
C THR A 55 -13.33 1.79 -11.04
N ASN A 56 -12.51 2.00 -10.02
CA ASN A 56 -12.54 1.18 -8.81
C ASN A 56 -13.59 1.73 -7.83
N ILE A 57 -14.39 0.84 -7.25
CA ILE A 57 -15.34 1.14 -6.17
C ILE A 57 -14.69 1.98 -5.07
N THR A 58 -13.49 1.61 -4.63
CA THR A 58 -12.80 2.35 -3.56
C THR A 58 -12.48 3.78 -3.97
N ALA A 59 -12.05 4.00 -5.21
CA ALA A 59 -11.71 5.33 -5.72
C ALA A 59 -12.96 6.23 -5.76
N VAL A 60 -14.09 5.70 -6.27
CA VAL A 60 -15.36 6.43 -6.32
C VAL A 60 -15.85 6.79 -4.92
N ILE A 61 -15.74 5.88 -3.96
CA ILE A 61 -16.14 6.16 -2.57
C ILE A 61 -15.25 7.25 -1.95
N THR A 62 -13.92 7.20 -2.20
CA THR A 62 -13.00 8.22 -1.69
C THR A 62 -13.30 9.59 -2.27
N GLU A 63 -13.54 9.70 -3.58
CA GLU A 63 -13.92 10.97 -4.22
C GLU A 63 -15.21 11.54 -3.64
N LEU A 64 -16.24 10.70 -3.47
CA LEU A 64 -17.50 11.13 -2.85
C LEU A 64 -17.33 11.59 -1.41
N LEU A 65 -16.44 10.94 -0.64
CA LEU A 65 -16.12 11.37 0.71
C LEU A 65 -15.39 12.70 0.73
N ASP A 66 -14.41 12.91 -0.16
CA ASP A 66 -13.67 14.16 -0.26
C ASP A 66 -14.56 15.33 -0.66
N GLU A 67 -15.46 15.13 -1.63
CA GLU A 67 -16.45 16.13 -2.03
C GLU A 67 -17.42 16.47 -0.88
N TRP A 68 -17.89 15.45 -0.15
CA TRP A 68 -18.78 15.65 0.97
C TRP A 68 -18.08 16.39 2.11
N LEU A 69 -16.83 16.03 2.42
CA LEU A 69 -16.02 16.71 3.43
C LEU A 69 -15.72 18.15 3.03
N ALA A 70 -15.44 18.43 1.76
CA ALA A 70 -15.18 19.80 1.29
C ALA A 70 -16.40 20.73 1.46
N LYS A 71 -17.62 20.18 1.36
CA LYS A 71 -18.87 20.95 1.48
C LYS A 71 -19.35 21.13 2.93
N ASN A 72 -18.97 20.24 3.84
CA ASN A 72 -19.53 20.15 5.19
C ASN A 72 -18.51 20.40 6.31
N LYS A 73 -17.37 21.00 5.98
CA LYS A 73 -16.28 21.33 6.91
C LYS A 73 -16.09 22.84 6.95
#